data_AF-A0AAE5U9R8-F1
#
_entry.id   AF-A0AAE5U9R8-F1
#
_cell.length_a   1.000
_cell.length_b   1.000
_cell.length_c   1.000
_cell.angle_alpha   90.00
_cell.angle_beta   90.00
_cell.angle_gamma   90.00
#
_symmetry.space_group_name_H-M   'P 1'
#
loop_
_entity.id
_entity.type
_entity.pdbx_description
1 polymer ?
#
loop_
_entity_poly.entity_id
_entity_poly.type
_entity_poly.pdbx_seq_one_letter_code
_entity_poly.pdbx_strand_id
1 'polypeptide(L)'
;MDQSEKLLMEIEHILSVASDLVDEVARLKRVEEECKILKEKVFLNQFTVAEQQVFELALDGYSGREMQLILSKEEATIKSQRQTIIRKLGVSSMKEAVKKFQHLEYESPRKLLQSR
;
A
#
# COMPACT_ATOMS: atom_id res chain seq x y z
N MET A 1 -52.09 -10.88 -15.82
CA MET A 1 -50.84 -10.12 -15.76
C MET A 1 -50.41 -9.87 -17.18
N ASP A 2 -50.36 -8.61 -17.58
CA ASP A 2 -50.02 -8.19 -18.94
C ASP A 2 -48.52 -8.42 -19.21
N GLN A 3 -48.15 -8.59 -20.48
CA GLN A 3 -46.75 -8.75 -20.90
C GLN A 3 -45.88 -7.57 -20.44
N SER A 4 -46.45 -6.37 -20.40
CA SER A 4 -45.77 -5.16 -19.93
C SER A 4 -45.47 -5.21 -18.42
N GLU A 5 -46.38 -5.76 -17.62
CA GLU A 5 -46.20 -5.92 -16.16
C GLU A 5 -45.07 -6.91 -15.86
N LYS A 6 -44.98 -8.01 -16.61
CA LYS A 6 -43.90 -8.98 -16.46
C LYS A 6 -42.54 -8.38 -16.79
N LEU A 7 -42.45 -7.62 -17.89
CA LEU A 7 -41.23 -6.94 -18.29
C LEU A 7 -40.79 -5.90 -17.26
N LEU A 8 -41.73 -5.15 -16.68
CA LEU A 8 -41.46 -4.17 -15.63
C LEU A 8 -40.83 -4.83 -14.39
N MET A 9 -41.40 -5.94 -13.91
CA MET A 9 -40.85 -6.68 -12.78
C MET A 9 -39.44 -7.23 -13.05
N GLU A 10 -39.18 -7.71 -14.26
CA GLU A 10 -37.83 -8.19 -14.65
C GLU A 10 -36.82 -7.04 -14.66
N ILE A 11 -37.21 -5.86 -15.14
CA ILE A 11 -36.38 -4.65 -15.12
C ILE A 11 -36.10 -4.22 -13.67
N GLU A 12 -37.12 -4.16 -12.82
CA GLU A 12 -36.96 -3.80 -11.40
C GLU A 12 -36.00 -4.76 -10.68
N HIS A 13 -36.13 -6.06 -10.92
CA HIS A 13 -35.20 -7.04 -10.38
C HIS A 13 -33.76 -6.81 -10.85
N ILE A 14 -33.54 -6.55 -12.14
CA ILE A 14 -32.21 -6.26 -12.69
C ILE A 14 -31.64 -4.98 -12.06
N LEU A 15 -32.44 -3.94 -11.91
CA LEU A 15 -32.03 -2.68 -11.29
C LEU A 15 -31.65 -2.87 -9.81
N SER A 16 -32.41 -3.69 -9.07
CA SER A 16 -32.08 -4.05 -7.69
C SER A 16 -30.72 -4.73 -7.60
N VAL A 17 -30.50 -5.78 -8.42
CA VAL A 17 -29.22 -6.50 -8.45
C VAL A 17 -28.06 -5.59 -8.85
N ALA A 18 -28.28 -4.67 -9.80
CA ALA A 18 -27.28 -3.69 -10.20
C ALA A 18 -26.93 -2.72 -9.06
N SER A 19 -27.92 -2.29 -8.28
CA SER A 19 -27.71 -1.45 -7.09
C SER A 19 -26.86 -2.18 -6.04
N ASP A 20 -27.22 -3.42 -5.71
CA ASP A 20 -26.48 -4.24 -4.74
C ASP A 20 -25.02 -4.42 -5.17
N LEU A 21 -24.78 -4.63 -6.47
CA LEU A 21 -23.43 -4.76 -7.01
C LEU A 21 -22.62 -3.45 -6.87
N VAL A 22 -23.23 -2.30 -7.09
CA VAL A 22 -22.58 -0.99 -6.91
C VAL A 22 -22.14 -0.80 -5.45
N ASP A 23 -23.03 -1.13 -4.51
CA ASP A 23 -22.74 -1.02 -3.08
C ASP A 23 -21.62 -1.97 -2.67
N GLU A 24 -21.62 -3.20 -3.20
CA GLU A 24 -20.57 -4.19 -2.93
C GLU A 24 -19.22 -3.75 -3.52
N VAL A 25 -19.20 -3.17 -4.72
CA VAL A 25 -17.98 -2.58 -5.29
C VAL A 25 -17.46 -1.43 -4.42
N ALA A 26 -18.35 -0.56 -3.91
CA ALA A 26 -17.97 0.51 -3.01
C ALA A 26 -17.39 -0.03 -1.69
N ARG A 27 -17.97 -1.11 -1.16
CA ARG A 27 -17.46 -1.81 0.03
C ARG A 27 -16.09 -2.43 -0.21
N LEU A 28 -15.89 -3.12 -1.34
CA LEU A 28 -14.61 -3.73 -1.70
C LEU A 28 -13.51 -2.67 -1.86
N LYS A 29 -13.81 -1.50 -2.43
CA LYS A 29 -12.85 -0.38 -2.51
C LYS A 29 -12.39 0.09 -1.12
N ARG A 30 -13.29 0.14 -0.14
CA ARG A 30 -12.93 0.49 1.25
C ARG A 30 -11.99 -0.55 1.87
N VAL A 31 -12.32 -1.83 1.70
CA VAL A 31 -11.49 -2.94 2.19
C VAL A 31 -10.11 -2.95 1.52
N GLU A 32 -10.05 -2.69 0.21
CA GLU A 32 -8.79 -2.58 -0.52
C GLU A 32 -7.89 -1.50 0.08
N GLU A 33 -8.45 -0.32 0.39
CA GLU A 33 -7.71 0.78 1.00
C GLU A 33 -7.22 0.46 2.41
N GLU A 34 -8.07 -0.15 3.25
CA GLU A 34 -7.66 -0.65 4.57
C GLU A 34 -6.53 -1.67 4.47
N CYS A 35 -6.58 -2.58 3.49
CA CYS A 35 -5.51 -3.55 3.25
C CYS A 35 -4.19 -2.87 2.82
N LYS A 36 -4.21 -1.78 2.05
CA LYS A 36 -2.99 -1.03 1.70
C LYS A 36 -2.34 -0.43 2.95
N ILE A 37 -3.12 0.26 3.76
CA ILE A 37 -2.66 0.84 5.03
C ILE A 37 -2.07 -0.24 5.95
N LEU A 38 -2.72 -1.40 6.04
CA LEU A 38 -2.22 -2.51 6.86
C LEU A 38 -0.92 -3.11 6.31
N LYS A 39 -0.78 -3.24 4.99
CA LYS A 39 0.47 -3.70 4.36
C LYS A 39 1.63 -2.75 4.68
N GLU A 40 1.41 -1.45 4.56
CA GLU A 40 2.42 -0.44 4.90
C GLU A 40 2.83 -0.51 6.38
N LYS A 41 1.83 -0.58 7.28
CA LYS A 41 2.09 -0.72 8.73
C LYS A 41 2.89 -1.98 9.05
N VAL A 42 2.51 -3.13 8.48
CA VAL A 42 3.23 -4.39 8.70
C VAL A 42 4.67 -4.29 8.18
N PHE A 43 4.88 -3.64 7.03
CA PHE A 43 6.23 -3.41 6.52
C PHE A 43 7.07 -2.53 7.45
N LEU A 44 6.50 -1.44 7.97
CA LEU A 44 7.22 -0.52 8.85
C LEU A 44 7.45 -1.09 10.25
N ASN A 45 6.63 -2.04 10.72
CA ASN A 45 6.75 -2.65 12.05
C ASN A 45 8.03 -3.48 12.26
N GLN A 46 8.75 -3.86 11.20
CA GLN A 46 10.05 -4.52 11.32
C GLN A 46 11.18 -3.54 11.73
N PHE A 47 10.90 -2.24 11.66
CA PHE A 47 11.83 -1.17 12.01
C PHE A 47 11.57 -0.64 13.42
N THR A 48 12.63 -0.20 14.08
CA THR A 48 12.51 0.63 15.29
C THR A 48 12.05 2.03 14.91
N VAL A 49 11.52 2.81 15.87
CA VAL A 49 11.10 4.21 15.63
C VAL A 49 12.21 5.04 15.00
N ALA A 50 13.46 4.87 15.45
CA ALA A 50 14.60 5.60 14.90
C ALA A 50 14.94 5.19 13.45
N GLU A 51 14.72 3.93 13.09
CA GLU A 51 14.88 3.43 11.72
C GLU A 51 13.73 3.88 10.82
N GLN A 52 12.49 3.92 11.34
CA GLN A 52 11.33 4.45 10.62
C GLN A 52 11.56 5.91 10.20
N GLN A 53 12.01 6.76 11.13
CA GLN A 53 12.37 8.15 10.82
C GLN A 53 13.41 8.28 9.70
N VAL A 54 14.43 7.42 9.70
CA VAL A 54 15.44 7.41 8.63
C VAL A 54 14.87 6.90 7.31
N PHE A 55 13.98 5.92 7.37
CA PHE A 55 13.34 5.35 6.18
C PHE A 55 12.33 6.30 5.54
N GLU A 56 11.51 7.00 6.33
CA GLU A 56 10.58 8.04 5.89
C GLU A 56 11.32 9.16 5.15
N LEU A 57 12.42 9.67 5.72
CA LEU A 57 13.25 10.66 5.02
C LEU A 57 13.88 10.10 3.73
N ALA A 58 14.12 8.78 3.66
CA ALA A 58 14.63 8.15 2.44
C ALA A 58 13.54 8.03 1.37
N LEU A 59 12.28 7.82 1.77
CA LEU A 59 11.12 7.83 0.87
C LEU A 59 10.93 9.23 0.27
N ASP A 60 11.10 10.28 1.07
CA ASP A 60 11.04 11.68 0.64
C ASP A 60 12.24 12.12 -0.22
N GLY A 61 13.25 11.24 -0.36
CA GLY A 61 14.41 11.47 -1.22
C GLY A 61 15.57 12.22 -0.57
N TYR A 62 15.55 12.44 0.75
CA TYR A 62 16.65 13.10 1.46
C TYR A 62 17.94 12.27 1.45
N SER A 63 19.07 12.95 1.34
CA SER A 63 20.40 12.37 1.45
C SER A 63 20.77 12.07 2.91
N GLY A 64 21.80 11.25 3.11
CA GLY A 64 22.29 10.92 4.45
C GLY A 64 22.76 12.15 5.25
N ARG A 65 23.26 13.20 4.58
CA ARG A 65 23.66 14.45 5.22
C ARG A 65 22.45 15.30 5.63
N GLU A 66 21.43 15.37 4.78
CA GLU A 66 20.18 16.05 5.11
C GLU A 66 19.48 15.36 6.28
N MET A 67 19.46 14.03 6.31
CA MET A 67 18.93 13.25 7.44
C MET A 67 19.65 13.54 8.76
N GLN A 68 20.96 13.77 8.75
CA GLN A 68 21.71 14.14 9.97
C GLN A 68 21.21 15.46 10.54
N LEU A 69 21.04 16.45 9.67
CA LEU A 69 20.57 17.79 10.05
C LEU A 69 19.11 17.72 10.54
N ILE A 70 18.24 17.05 9.80
CA ILE A 70 16.80 16.93 10.13
C ILE A 70 16.59 16.18 11.45
N LEU A 71 17.29 15.06 11.64
CA LEU A 71 17.13 14.23 12.84
C LEU A 71 18.04 14.65 14.00
N SER A 72 18.91 15.65 13.80
CA SER A 72 19.94 16.06 14.77
C SER A 72 20.75 14.87 15.29
N LYS A 73 21.19 14.00 14.37
CA LYS A 73 21.95 12.77 14.65
C LYS A 73 23.30 12.79 13.95
N GLU A 74 24.30 12.15 14.56
CA GLU A 74 25.61 11.97 13.94
C GLU A 74 25.55 11.15 12.64
N GLU A 75 26.50 11.42 11.74
CA GLU A 75 26.64 10.70 10.47
C GLU A 75 26.79 9.19 10.64
N ALA A 76 27.59 8.77 11.62
CA ALA A 76 27.80 7.35 11.91
C ALA A 76 26.49 6.66 12.29
N THR A 77 25.63 7.34 13.07
CA THR A 77 24.32 6.84 13.49
C THR A 77 23.38 6.66 12.30
N ILE A 78 23.28 7.68 11.43
CA ILE A 78 22.45 7.60 10.21
C ILE A 78 22.95 6.48 9.29
N LYS A 79 24.27 6.38 9.10
CA LYS A 79 24.88 5.32 8.27
C LYS A 79 24.59 3.93 8.84
N SER A 80 24.70 3.76 10.15
CA SER A 80 24.40 2.49 10.83
C SER A 80 22.92 2.12 10.69
N GLN A 81 22.01 3.06 10.94
CA GLN A 81 20.56 2.85 10.79
C GLN A 81 20.19 2.47 9.35
N ARG A 82 20.75 3.18 8.35
CA ARG A 82 20.56 2.83 6.93
C ARG A 82 21.05 1.42 6.61
N GLN A 83 22.20 1.03 7.15
CA GLN A 83 22.73 -0.31 6.93
C GLN A 83 21.86 -1.40 7.58
N THR A 84 21.32 -1.14 8.77
CA THR A 84 20.39 -2.05 9.45
C THR A 84 19.09 -2.21 8.68
N ILE A 85 18.51 -1.12 8.17
CA ILE A 85 17.31 -1.17 7.32
C ILE A 85 17.55 -2.03 6.07
N ILE A 86 18.67 -1.83 5.37
CA ILE A 86 19.06 -2.60 4.19
C ILE A 86 19.15 -4.10 4.52
N ARG A 87 19.77 -4.45 5.66
CA ARG A 87 19.89 -5.85 6.13
C ARG A 87 18.55 -6.46 6.48
N LYS A 88 17.70 -5.75 7.24
CA LYS A 88 16.35 -6.20 7.62
C LYS A 88 15.49 -6.50 6.40
N LEU A 89 15.64 -5.69 5.34
CA LEU A 89 14.89 -5.86 4.10
C LEU A 89 15.48 -6.88 3.13
N GLY A 90 16.71 -7.34 3.37
CA GLY A 90 17.44 -8.24 2.47
C GLY A 90 17.72 -7.63 1.10
N VAL A 91 17.95 -6.32 1.02
CA VAL A 91 18.22 -5.59 -0.23
C VAL A 91 19.67 -5.12 -0.29
N SER A 92 20.14 -4.63 -1.45
CA SER A 92 21.53 -4.19 -1.62
C SER A 92 21.75 -2.71 -1.32
N SER A 93 20.68 -1.90 -1.37
CA SER A 93 20.78 -0.44 -1.18
C SER A 93 19.51 0.17 -0.59
N MET A 94 19.65 1.39 -0.05
CA MET A 94 18.50 2.16 0.43
C MET A 94 17.52 2.52 -0.70
N LYS A 95 18.03 2.71 -1.92
CA LYS A 95 17.18 2.96 -3.10
C LYS A 95 16.32 1.74 -3.43
N GLU A 96 16.87 0.54 -3.30
CA GLU A 96 16.10 -0.69 -3.45
C GLU A 96 15.10 -0.89 -2.30
N ALA A 97 15.46 -0.51 -1.08
CA ALA A 97 14.55 -0.52 0.06
C ALA A 97 13.30 0.35 -0.19
N VAL A 98 13.53 1.60 -0.66
CA VAL A 98 12.46 2.53 -1.08
C VAL A 98 11.64 1.94 -2.22
N LYS A 99 12.30 1.42 -3.26
CA LYS A 99 11.61 0.80 -4.40
C LYS A 99 10.73 -0.37 -3.94
N LYS A 100 11.22 -1.22 -3.04
CA LYS A 100 10.48 -2.37 -2.49
C LYS A 100 9.22 -1.92 -1.75
N PHE A 101 9.29 -0.82 -0.99
CA PHE A 101 8.12 -0.22 -0.35
C PHE A 101 7.12 0.32 -1.38
N GLN A 102 7.58 1.10 -2.36
CA GLN A 102 6.72 1.64 -3.44
C GLN A 102 6.03 0.54 -4.27
N HIS A 103 6.63 -0.64 -4.40
CA HIS A 103 5.98 -1.76 -5.09
C HIS A 103 4.85 -2.41 -4.28
N LEU A 104 4.77 -2.18 -2.95
CA LEU A 104 3.64 -2.65 -2.14
C LEU A 104 2.33 -1.96 -2.54
N GLU A 105 2.40 -0.70 -2.98
CA GLU A 105 1.25 0.06 -3.48
C GLU A 105 0.77 -0.42 -4.86
N TYR A 106 1.66 -1.06 -5.65
CA TYR A 106 1.42 -1.41 -7.06
C TYR A 106 1.59 -2.92 -7.35
N GLU A 107 0.96 -3.79 -6.57
CA GLU A 107 0.63 -5.12 -7.11
C GLU A 107 -0.71 -5.03 -7.83
N SER A 108 -0.65 -4.79 -9.14
CA SER A 108 -1.84 -4.81 -10.00
C SER A 108 -2.63 -6.11 -9.79
N PRO A 109 -3.91 -6.05 -9.41
CA PRO A 109 -4.77 -7.22 -9.21
C PRO A 109 -4.84 -8.14 -10.45
N ARG A 110 -4.49 -7.62 -11.63
CA ARG A 110 -4.49 -8.37 -12.90
C ARG A 110 -3.51 -9.54 -12.92
N LYS A 111 -2.43 -9.51 -12.13
CA LYS A 111 -1.49 -10.65 -12.06
C LYS A 111 -2.04 -11.84 -11.27
N LEU A 112 -2.97 -11.62 -10.35
CA LEU A 112 -3.59 -12.70 -9.56
C LEU A 112 -4.62 -13.50 -10.35
N LEU A 113 -5.19 -12.91 -11.41
CA LEU A 113 -6.18 -13.55 -12.27
C LEU A 113 -5.58 -14.39 -13.42
N GLN A 114 -4.25 -14.33 -13.61
CA GLN A 114 -3.56 -15.07 -14.69
C GLN A 114 -2.84 -16.34 -14.22
N SER A 115 -2.85 -16.61 -12.91
CA SER A 115 -2.33 -17.85 -12.32
C SER A 115 -3.48 -18.84 -12.05
N ARG A 116 -4.01 -19.43 -13.12
CA ARG A 116 -4.80 -20.68 -13.08
C ARG A 116 -4.41 -21.55 -14.26
#